data_AF-A0A2V7ICN4-F1
#
_entry.id   AF-A0A2V7ICN4-F1
#
_cell.length_a   1.000
_cell.length_b   1.000
_cell.length_c   1.000
_cell.angle_alpha   90.00
_cell.angle_beta   90.00
_cell.angle_gamma   90.00
#
_symmetry.space_group_name_H-M   'P 1'
#
loop_
_entity.id
_entity.type
_entity.pdbx_description
1 polymer ?
#
loop_
_entity_poly.entity_id
_entity_poly.type
_entity_poly.pdbx_seq_one_letter_code
_entity_poly.pdbx_strand_id
1 'polypeptide(L)'
;TYFEDETTGITTLYFTSTRLGGPGDYDIYASTSVGDDGEFGPAVLVPELSATGRDTRTAIRRDGLEMFLSSDGAGRVGGIGSQDVWVSTRATTLDPWSTPVNLGPTVNSTAFDGAPALSFNGTTLYFFSERAGGFGKRDLYVATRARLRAPDVAEGAGTK
;
A
#
# COMPACT_ATOMS: atom_id res chain seq x y z
N THR A 1 3.06 5.97 6.58
CA THR A 1 1.64 5.60 6.70
C THR A 1 1.41 4.90 8.00
N TYR A 2 0.35 5.27 8.69
CA TYR A 2 0.00 4.80 10.02
C TYR A 2 -1.27 3.94 9.94
N PHE A 3 -1.34 2.87 10.73
CA PHE A 3 -2.51 2.02 10.88
C PHE A 3 -2.62 1.52 12.33
N GLU A 4 -3.83 1.55 12.86
CA GLU A 4 -4.15 1.01 14.18
C GLU A 4 -5.16 -0.12 14.01
N ASP A 5 -4.83 -1.28 14.55
CA ASP A 5 -5.76 -2.39 14.68
C ASP A 5 -6.42 -2.34 16.06
N GLU A 6 -7.62 -1.79 16.12
CA GLU A 6 -8.42 -1.66 17.34
C GLU A 6 -8.69 -3.01 18.03
N THR A 7 -8.62 -4.13 17.30
CA THR A 7 -8.87 -5.48 17.87
C THR A 7 -7.66 -5.97 18.66
N THR A 8 -6.44 -5.67 18.17
CA THR A 8 -5.20 -6.14 18.78
C THR A 8 -4.51 -5.08 19.63
N GLY A 9 -4.92 -3.80 19.50
CA GLY A 9 -4.24 -2.65 20.11
C GLY A 9 -2.86 -2.38 19.48
N ILE A 10 -2.57 -2.99 18.31
CA ILE A 10 -1.29 -2.81 17.63
C ILE A 10 -1.40 -1.61 16.69
N THR A 11 -0.52 -0.66 16.92
CA THR A 11 -0.26 0.44 16.01
C THR A 11 0.95 0.11 15.14
N THR A 12 0.85 0.30 13.82
CA THR A 12 1.94 0.11 12.86
C THR A 12 2.23 1.38 12.07
N LEU A 13 3.47 1.84 12.12
CA LEU A 13 4.02 2.88 11.26
C LEU A 13 4.82 2.23 10.11
N TYR A 14 4.28 2.29 8.90
CA TYR A 14 4.99 1.98 7.67
C TYR A 14 5.72 3.20 7.13
N PHE A 15 6.98 3.05 6.77
CA PHE A 15 7.79 4.14 6.23
C PHE A 15 8.90 3.61 5.32
N THR A 16 9.57 4.52 4.61
CA THR A 16 10.58 4.19 3.62
C THR A 16 11.97 4.52 4.14
N SER A 17 12.97 3.67 3.90
CA SER A 17 14.34 3.91 4.36
C SER A 17 15.36 3.34 3.39
N THR A 18 16.53 3.98 3.28
CA THR A 18 17.71 3.51 2.53
C THR A 18 18.73 2.83 3.46
N ARG A 19 18.25 2.22 4.55
CA ARG A 19 19.15 1.69 5.58
C ARG A 19 19.78 0.39 5.09
N LEU A 20 20.94 0.04 5.65
CA LEU A 20 21.61 -1.21 5.31
C LEU A 20 20.73 -2.42 5.63
N GLY A 21 20.69 -3.39 4.71
CA GLY A 21 19.95 -4.65 4.86
C GLY A 21 18.62 -4.71 4.09
N GLY A 22 18.21 -3.61 3.45
CA GLY A 22 17.13 -3.62 2.46
C GLY A 22 17.61 -4.10 1.08
N PRO A 23 16.72 -4.72 0.27
CA PRO A 23 17.08 -5.23 -1.06
C PRO A 23 17.27 -4.14 -2.13
N GLY A 24 16.81 -2.90 -1.89
CA GLY A 24 16.72 -1.85 -2.89
C GLY A 24 17.38 -0.52 -2.52
N ASP A 25 17.00 0.54 -3.24
CA ASP A 25 17.36 1.94 -2.91
C ASP A 25 16.56 2.42 -1.71
N TYR A 26 15.25 2.51 -1.87
CA TYR A 26 14.30 2.71 -0.78
C TYR A 26 13.48 1.45 -0.60
N ASP A 27 13.40 0.97 0.63
CA ASP A 27 12.60 -0.18 1.00
C ASP A 27 11.53 0.20 2.03
N ILE A 28 10.49 -0.65 2.15
CA ILE A 28 9.40 -0.45 3.10
C ILE A 28 9.76 -1.11 4.43
N TYR A 29 9.78 -0.29 5.48
CA TYR A 29 9.95 -0.71 6.87
C TYR A 29 8.67 -0.48 7.66
N ALA A 30 8.49 -1.26 8.72
CA ALA A 30 7.45 -1.09 9.71
C ALA A 30 8.07 -0.95 11.10
N SER A 31 7.49 -0.10 11.92
CA SER A 31 7.69 -0.14 13.37
C SER A 31 6.32 -0.28 14.04
N THR A 32 6.27 -1.05 15.12
CA THR A 32 5.03 -1.34 15.86
C THR A 32 5.09 -0.76 17.25
N SER A 33 3.93 -0.32 17.75
CA SER A 33 3.68 0.04 19.15
C SER A 33 2.51 -0.82 19.63
N VAL A 34 2.55 -1.24 20.88
CA VAL A 34 1.53 -2.12 21.48
C VAL A 34 0.92 -1.38 22.67
N GLY A 35 -0.39 -1.11 22.60
CA GLY A 35 -1.08 -0.32 23.62
C GLY A 35 -0.82 1.19 23.49
N ASP A 36 -1.04 1.92 24.59
CA ASP A 36 -1.17 3.38 24.57
C ASP A 36 0.10 4.13 25.00
N ASP A 37 1.26 3.46 25.08
CA ASP A 37 2.52 4.11 25.50
C ASP A 37 3.09 5.04 24.41
N GLY A 38 2.64 4.88 23.17
CA GLY A 38 3.07 5.67 22.01
C GLY A 38 4.50 5.40 21.57
N GLU A 39 5.18 4.43 22.17
CA GLU A 39 6.57 4.09 21.84
C GLU A 39 6.61 3.11 20.67
N PHE A 40 7.22 3.55 19.57
CA PHE A 40 7.48 2.72 18.41
C PHE A 40 8.74 1.89 18.64
N GLY A 41 8.63 0.58 18.42
CA GLY A 41 9.74 -0.36 18.48
C GLY A 41 10.79 -0.16 17.37
N PRO A 42 11.76 -1.09 17.26
CA PRO A 42 12.73 -1.04 16.19
C PRO A 42 12.04 -1.14 14.84
N ALA A 43 12.65 -0.53 13.83
CA ALA A 43 12.11 -0.60 12.49
C ALA A 43 12.61 -1.84 11.75
N VAL A 44 11.65 -2.65 11.32
CA VAL A 44 11.80 -3.97 10.73
C VAL A 44 11.46 -3.89 9.24
N LEU A 45 12.27 -4.53 8.39
CA LEU A 45 11.99 -4.61 6.95
C LEU A 45 10.67 -5.33 6.73
N VAL A 46 9.85 -4.85 5.79
CA VAL A 46 8.66 -5.57 5.29
C VAL A 46 9.04 -6.19 3.95
N PRO A 47 9.58 -7.42 3.93
CA PRO A 47 10.14 -8.03 2.72
C PRO A 47 9.09 -8.25 1.65
N GLU A 48 7.83 -8.46 2.00
CA GLU A 48 6.74 -8.68 1.05
C GLU A 48 6.42 -7.41 0.24
N LEU A 49 6.65 -6.23 0.83
CA LEU A 49 6.41 -4.93 0.19
C LEU A 49 7.68 -4.32 -0.43
N SER A 50 8.84 -4.95 -0.23
CA SER A 50 10.14 -4.45 -0.68
C SER A 50 10.70 -5.34 -1.80
N ALA A 51 11.27 -4.74 -2.83
CA ALA A 51 11.85 -5.40 -3.98
C ALA A 51 13.26 -4.85 -4.25
N THR A 52 13.96 -5.41 -5.24
CA THR A 52 15.36 -5.02 -5.53
C THR A 52 15.51 -3.60 -6.11
N GLY A 53 14.40 -2.89 -6.29
CA GLY A 53 14.35 -1.55 -6.87
C GLY A 53 14.06 -0.47 -5.84
N ARG A 54 13.10 0.38 -6.18
CA ARG A 54 12.70 1.53 -5.36
C ARG A 54 11.25 1.41 -4.95
N ASP A 55 11.01 1.13 -3.68
CA ASP A 55 9.68 1.08 -3.08
C ASP A 55 9.46 2.24 -2.11
N THR A 56 8.43 3.03 -2.37
CA THR A 56 8.17 4.24 -1.60
C THR A 56 6.69 4.52 -1.41
N ARG A 57 6.39 5.42 -0.46
CA ARG A 57 5.08 6.07 -0.26
C ARG A 57 3.91 5.08 -0.26
N THR A 58 3.57 4.64 0.93
CA THR A 58 2.47 3.70 1.15
C THR A 58 1.15 4.42 1.42
N ALA A 59 0.02 3.78 1.12
CA ALA A 59 -1.30 4.17 1.61
C ALA A 59 -2.10 2.91 1.94
N ILE A 60 -2.68 2.83 3.14
CA ILE A 60 -3.36 1.64 3.63
C ILE A 60 -4.86 1.88 3.73
N ARG A 61 -5.66 0.87 3.38
CA ARG A 61 -7.10 0.88 3.63
C ARG A 61 -7.38 0.80 5.12
N ARG A 62 -8.51 1.38 5.54
CA ARG A 62 -8.88 1.54 6.96
C ARG A 62 -8.99 0.23 7.73
N ASP A 63 -9.32 -0.86 7.06
CA ASP A 63 -9.35 -2.20 7.67
C ASP A 63 -7.96 -2.84 7.78
N GLY A 64 -6.93 -2.18 7.26
CA GLY A 64 -5.57 -2.67 7.26
C GLY A 64 -5.31 -3.80 6.27
N LEU A 65 -6.24 -4.15 5.37
CA LEU A 65 -6.16 -5.36 4.54
C LEU A 65 -5.68 -5.11 3.10
N GLU A 66 -5.45 -3.85 2.73
CA GLU A 66 -5.01 -3.46 1.40
C GLU A 66 -4.04 -2.28 1.49
N MET A 67 -2.89 -2.42 0.82
CA MET A 67 -1.80 -1.46 0.79
C MET A 67 -1.53 -1.05 -0.65
N PHE A 68 -1.49 0.25 -0.90
CA PHE A 68 -0.99 0.85 -2.13
C PHE A 68 0.42 1.36 -1.91
N LEU A 69 1.30 1.23 -2.89
CA LEU A 69 2.67 1.74 -2.83
C LEU A 69 3.14 2.25 -4.20
N SER A 70 4.14 3.13 -4.20
CA SER A 70 4.86 3.54 -5.41
C SER A 70 6.07 2.64 -5.61
N SER A 71 6.24 2.05 -6.78
CA SER A 71 7.40 1.21 -7.08
C SER A 71 7.86 1.32 -8.51
N ASP A 72 9.16 1.25 -8.76
CA ASP A 72 9.74 1.10 -10.10
C ASP A 72 9.59 -0.33 -10.67
N GLY A 73 9.07 -1.26 -9.87
CA GLY A 73 8.77 -2.63 -10.30
C GLY A 73 9.98 -3.52 -10.50
N ALA A 74 11.20 -3.09 -10.18
CA ALA A 74 12.37 -3.96 -10.33
C ALA A 74 12.26 -5.17 -9.40
N GLY A 75 12.37 -6.38 -9.96
CA GLY A 75 12.10 -7.63 -9.24
C GLY A 75 10.62 -8.03 -9.17
N ARG A 76 9.71 -7.29 -9.83
CA ARG A 76 8.29 -7.62 -9.98
C ARG A 76 7.92 -7.82 -11.45
N VAL A 77 6.82 -8.52 -11.70
CA VAL A 77 6.26 -8.71 -13.05
C VAL A 77 5.18 -7.66 -13.30
N GLY A 78 5.19 -7.03 -14.48
CA GLY A 78 4.08 -6.20 -14.97
C GLY A 78 4.17 -4.69 -14.70
N GLY A 79 5.38 -4.12 -14.59
CA GLY A 79 5.57 -2.67 -14.61
C GLY A 79 5.24 -2.04 -15.97
N ILE A 80 4.71 -0.82 -15.94
CA ILE A 80 4.27 -0.03 -17.12
C ILE A 80 5.17 1.20 -17.28
N GLY A 81 5.33 1.99 -16.22
CA GLY A 81 6.14 3.20 -16.17
C GLY A 81 7.48 3.01 -15.47
N SER A 82 8.20 4.12 -15.28
CA SER A 82 9.45 4.15 -14.50
C SER A 82 9.20 4.19 -12.98
N GLN A 83 8.00 4.60 -12.57
CA GLN A 83 7.43 4.37 -11.26
C GLN A 83 5.92 4.23 -11.45
N ASP A 84 5.33 3.25 -10.80
CA ASP A 84 3.92 2.91 -10.90
C ASP A 84 3.29 2.84 -9.51
N VAL A 85 1.96 2.88 -9.47
CA VAL A 85 1.16 2.49 -8.30
C VAL A 85 0.88 0.99 -8.33
N TRP A 86 1.23 0.31 -7.24
CA TRP A 86 1.03 -1.12 -7.01
C TRP A 86 0.09 -1.32 -5.83
N VAL A 87 -0.54 -2.50 -5.74
CA VAL A 87 -1.40 -2.91 -4.63
C VAL A 87 -1.00 -4.25 -4.06
N SER A 88 -1.02 -4.38 -2.74
CA SER A 88 -0.83 -5.61 -1.98
C SER A 88 -2.00 -5.80 -1.02
N THR A 89 -2.33 -7.06 -0.70
CA THR A 89 -3.44 -7.43 0.18
C THR A 89 -2.99 -8.44 1.22
N ARG A 90 -3.76 -8.59 2.30
CA ARG A 90 -3.57 -9.65 3.30
C ARG A 90 -4.92 -10.09 3.85
N ALA A 91 -4.99 -11.31 4.38
CA ALA A 91 -6.26 -11.88 4.87
C ALA A 91 -6.66 -11.29 6.23
N THR A 92 -5.70 -11.10 7.13
CA THR A 92 -5.88 -10.45 8.43
C THR A 92 -4.81 -9.40 8.68
N THR A 93 -4.98 -8.57 9.72
CA THR A 93 -4.01 -7.55 10.14
C THR A 93 -2.69 -8.13 10.68
N LEU A 94 -2.65 -9.43 10.99
CA LEU A 94 -1.47 -10.15 11.46
C LEU A 94 -0.78 -10.97 10.37
N ASP A 95 -1.45 -11.17 9.22
CA ASP A 95 -0.86 -11.92 8.11
C ASP A 95 0.18 -11.08 7.35
N PRO A 96 1.18 -11.75 6.75
CA PRO A 96 2.08 -11.11 5.79
C PRO A 96 1.31 -10.49 4.63
N TRP A 97 1.88 -9.42 4.07
CA TRP A 97 1.39 -8.84 2.83
C TRP A 97 1.59 -9.79 1.65
N SER A 98 0.69 -9.75 0.66
CA SER A 98 0.92 -10.41 -0.62
C SER A 98 2.00 -9.69 -1.42
N THR A 99 2.63 -10.36 -2.38
CA THR A 99 3.46 -9.67 -3.38
C THR A 99 2.62 -8.59 -4.09
N PRO A 100 3.11 -7.35 -4.21
CA PRO A 100 2.38 -6.30 -4.90
C PRO A 100 2.11 -6.61 -6.37
N VAL A 101 0.91 -6.26 -6.84
CA VAL A 101 0.46 -6.36 -8.22
C VAL A 101 0.27 -4.96 -8.81
N ASN A 102 0.69 -4.75 -10.05
CA ASN A 102 0.55 -3.47 -10.75
C ASN A 102 -0.94 -3.16 -11.00
N LEU A 103 -1.36 -1.90 -10.79
CA LEU A 103 -2.77 -1.50 -11.00
C LEU A 103 -3.19 -1.36 -12.48
N GLY A 104 -2.28 -1.64 -13.41
CA GLY A 104 -2.56 -1.68 -14.83
C GLY A 104 -2.75 -0.28 -15.46
N PRO A 105 -2.99 -0.22 -16.78
CA PRO A 105 -2.98 1.02 -17.55
C PRO A 105 -4.20 1.92 -17.30
N THR A 106 -5.17 1.47 -16.50
CA THR A 106 -6.30 2.32 -16.07
C THR A 106 -5.85 3.32 -15.01
N VAL A 107 -4.94 2.91 -14.13
CA VAL A 107 -4.38 3.78 -13.09
C VAL A 107 -3.02 4.31 -13.54
N ASN A 108 -2.13 3.41 -13.94
CA ASN A 108 -0.76 3.73 -14.35
C ASN A 108 -0.68 4.14 -15.81
N SER A 109 0.36 4.90 -16.13
CA SER A 109 0.73 5.36 -17.45
C SER A 109 2.18 4.94 -17.73
N THR A 110 2.67 5.18 -18.94
CA THR A 110 4.10 4.94 -19.26
C THR A 110 5.03 5.99 -18.64
N ALA A 111 4.50 6.96 -17.90
CA ALA A 111 5.25 8.02 -17.23
C ALA A 111 5.55 7.66 -15.77
N PHE A 112 5.88 8.66 -14.95
CA PHE A 112 6.16 8.49 -13.53
C PHE A 112 4.88 8.72 -12.72
N ASP A 113 4.33 7.68 -12.12
CA ASP A 113 3.06 7.66 -11.38
C ASP A 113 3.29 7.17 -9.94
N GLY A 114 2.71 7.85 -8.95
CA GLY A 114 2.97 7.46 -7.56
C GLY A 114 2.37 8.37 -6.50
N ALA A 115 2.89 8.22 -5.27
CA ALA A 115 2.37 8.82 -4.04
C ALA A 115 0.86 8.56 -3.86
N PRO A 116 0.44 7.28 -3.77
CA PRO A 116 -0.96 6.96 -3.56
C PRO A 116 -1.47 7.56 -2.25
N ALA A 117 -2.70 8.06 -2.27
CA ALA A 117 -3.47 8.44 -1.10
C ALA A 117 -4.91 7.92 -1.27
N LEU A 118 -5.35 7.09 -0.34
CA LEU A 118 -6.66 6.45 -0.40
C LEU A 118 -7.66 7.21 0.46
N SER A 119 -8.83 7.50 -0.11
CA SER A 119 -9.96 8.08 0.63
C SER A 119 -10.42 7.17 1.77
N PHE A 120 -11.05 7.77 2.78
CA PHE A 120 -11.53 7.10 3.99
C PHE A 120 -12.39 5.84 3.72
N ASN A 121 -13.28 5.90 2.74
CA ASN A 121 -14.18 4.80 2.39
C ASN A 121 -13.55 3.76 1.46
N GLY A 122 -12.28 3.94 1.07
CA GLY A 122 -11.54 3.04 0.21
C GLY A 122 -11.98 3.03 -1.26
N THR A 123 -12.78 4.00 -1.73
CA THR A 123 -13.31 4.01 -3.11
C THR A 123 -12.62 4.98 -4.05
N THR A 124 -11.87 5.93 -3.52
CA THR A 124 -11.19 6.96 -4.31
C THR A 124 -9.69 6.93 -4.01
N LEU A 125 -8.88 6.75 -5.05
CA LEU A 125 -7.42 6.77 -5.01
C LEU A 125 -6.92 8.04 -5.68
N TYR A 126 -6.20 8.86 -4.93
CA TYR A 126 -5.47 10.02 -5.43
C TYR A 126 -4.00 9.65 -5.62
N PHE A 127 -3.37 10.16 -6.67
CA PHE A 127 -1.96 9.91 -6.97
C PHE A 127 -1.45 11.02 -7.89
N PHE A 128 -0.13 11.24 -7.95
CA PHE A 128 0.41 12.10 -9.00
C PHE A 128 0.67 11.29 -10.27
N SER A 129 0.67 11.96 -11.43
CA SER A 129 1.18 11.39 -12.67
C SER A 129 1.91 12.44 -13.50
N GLU A 130 2.99 12.02 -14.15
CA GLU A 130 3.73 12.79 -15.16
C GLU A 130 3.27 12.49 -16.60
N ARG A 131 2.06 11.94 -16.78
CA ARG A 131 1.48 11.64 -18.10
C ARG A 131 1.29 12.89 -18.95
N ALA A 132 1.43 12.73 -20.26
CA ALA A 132 1.20 13.81 -21.22
C ALA A 132 -0.24 14.34 -21.15
N GLY A 133 -0.40 15.64 -21.44
CA GLY A 133 -1.69 16.34 -21.39
C GLY A 133 -2.03 16.97 -20.05
N GLY A 134 -1.15 16.86 -19.06
CA GLY A 134 -1.23 17.54 -17.77
C GLY A 134 -0.88 19.05 -17.81
N PHE A 135 -0.99 19.70 -16.66
CA PHE A 135 -0.68 21.12 -16.44
C PHE A 135 0.74 21.35 -15.90
N GLY A 136 1.49 20.29 -15.61
CA GLY A 136 2.84 20.37 -15.08
C GLY A 136 3.57 19.03 -15.14
N LYS A 137 4.56 18.85 -14.25
CA LYS A 137 5.22 17.55 -14.10
C LYS A 137 4.32 16.61 -13.30
N ARG A 138 4.15 16.86 -12.00
CA ARG A 138 3.39 15.98 -11.10
C ARG A 138 2.00 16.55 -10.83
N ASP A 139 1.08 16.31 -11.75
CA ASP A 139 -0.31 16.72 -11.57
C ASP A 139 -1.08 15.70 -10.74
N LEU A 140 -2.12 16.15 -10.04
CA LEU A 140 -2.98 15.29 -9.23
C LEU A 140 -4.03 14.58 -10.11
N TYR A 141 -4.03 13.26 -10.05
CA TYR A 141 -5.02 12.40 -10.71
C TYR A 141 -5.85 11.65 -9.68
N VAL A 142 -7.01 11.18 -10.11
CA VAL A 142 -7.95 10.42 -9.30
C VAL A 142 -8.46 9.21 -10.07
N ALA A 143 -8.55 8.08 -9.39
CA ALA A 143 -9.23 6.88 -9.85
C ALA A 143 -10.29 6.47 -8.82
N THR A 144 -11.40 5.90 -9.29
CA THR A 144 -12.50 5.45 -8.43
C THR A 144 -12.82 3.99 -8.67
N ARG A 145 -13.30 3.31 -7.63
CA ARG A 145 -13.84 1.95 -7.72
C ARG A 145 -15.13 1.81 -6.92
N ALA A 146 -15.89 0.75 -7.20
CA ALA A 146 -16.99 0.35 -6.34
C ALA A 146 -16.47 -0.05 -4.94
N ARG A 147 -17.28 0.20 -3.91
CA ARG A 147 -16.96 -0.23 -2.55
C ARG A 147 -16.86 -1.76 -2.50
N LEU A 148 -15.77 -2.25 -1.94
CA LEU A 148 -15.61 -3.68 -1.69
C LEU A 148 -16.62 -4.07 -0.60
N ARG A 149 -17.46 -5.08 -0.89
CA ARG A 149 -18.37 -5.64 0.10
C ARG A 149 -17.54 -6.42 1.12
N ALA A 150 -17.94 -6.39 2.38
CA ALA A 150 -17.38 -7.33 3.35
C ALA A 150 -17.62 -8.76 2.84
N PRO A 151 -16.69 -9.71 3.07
CA PRO A 151 -17.01 -11.11 2.84
C PRO A 151 -18.28 -11.44 3.61
N ASP A 152 -19.25 -12.08 2.94
CA ASP A 152 -20.48 -12.51 3.59
C ASP A 152 -20.10 -13.38 4.78
N VAL A 153 -20.39 -12.90 6.00
CA VAL A 153 -20.35 -13.76 7.18
C VAL A 153 -21.43 -14.79 6.92
N ALA A 154 -21.03 -16.05 6.69
CA ALA A 154 -21.98 -17.13 6.52
C ALA A 154 -22.83 -17.21 7.80
N GLU A 155 -24.04 -16.64 7.77
CA GLU A 155 -25.01 -16.83 8.84
C GLU A 155 -25.29 -18.33 8.88
N GLY A 156 -24.91 -18.94 10.00
CA GLY A 156 -25.12 -20.34 10.26
C GLY A 156 -26.60 -20.68 10.05
N ALA A 157 -26.83 -21.69 9.20
CA ALA A 157 -28.14 -22.29 9.04
C ALA A 157 -28.61 -22.84 10.41
N GLY A 158 -29.42 -22.05 11.11
CA GLY A 158 -30.21 -22.52 12.23
C GLY A 158 -31.28 -23.45 11.69
N THR A 159 -31.06 -24.76 11.77
CA THR A 159 -32.13 -25.75 11.62
C THR A 159 -33.06 -25.66 12.82
N LYS A 160 -34.33 -25.34 12.53
CA LYS A 160 -35.49 -25.61 13.40
C LYS A 160 -35.69 -27.11 13.59
#